data_AF-A0A2D9HH74-F1
#
_entry.id   AF-A0A2D9HH74-F1
#
_cell.length_a   1.000
_cell.length_b   1.000
_cell.length_c   1.000
_cell.angle_alpha   90.00
_cell.angle_beta   90.00
_cell.angle_gamma   90.00
#
_symmetry.space_group_name_H-M   'P 1'
#
loop_
_entity.id
_entity.type
_entity.pdbx_description
1 polymer ?
#
loop_
_entity_poly.entity_id
_entity_poly.type
_entity_poly.pdbx_seq_one_letter_code
_entity_poly.pdbx_strand_id
1 'polypeptide(L)'
;MDLARDGMLRGNYTNGKSLVLGQVTLAQFRNPEGLNRIGENLFEGSLESGDEAIAAPLTGSRGSIIQGSLEASNVDLAQEFVDLIQYQRAFQAGSRSVTTGDELLREVVNLKR
;
A
#
# COMPACT_ATOMS: atom_id res chain seq x y z
N MET A 1 -28.34 1.98 -12.41
CA MET A 1 -27.40 0.85 -12.34
C MET A 1 -26.86 0.85 -10.93
N ASP A 2 -26.95 -0.28 -10.25
CA ASP A 2 -26.67 -0.41 -8.81
C ASP A 2 -25.70 -1.57 -8.60
N LEU A 3 -24.77 -1.44 -7.67
CA LEU A 3 -23.81 -2.47 -7.31
C LEU A 3 -24.10 -2.90 -5.87
N ALA A 4 -24.62 -4.11 -5.73
CA ALA A 4 -24.94 -4.68 -4.42
C ALA A 4 -23.66 -5.09 -3.67
N ARG A 5 -23.80 -5.29 -2.34
CA ARG A 5 -22.68 -5.61 -1.43
C ARG A 5 -21.96 -6.93 -1.72
N ASP A 6 -22.66 -7.83 -2.39
CA ASP A 6 -22.18 -9.13 -2.89
C ASP A 6 -21.50 -9.02 -4.27
N GLY A 7 -21.28 -7.80 -4.76
CA GLY A 7 -20.67 -7.51 -6.05
C GLY A 7 -21.59 -7.69 -7.24
N MET A 8 -22.88 -7.99 -7.05
CA MET A 8 -23.83 -8.12 -8.16
C MET A 8 -24.17 -6.75 -8.75
N LEU A 9 -23.93 -6.61 -10.05
CA LEU A 9 -24.22 -5.42 -10.83
C LEU A 9 -25.63 -5.53 -11.43
N ARG A 10 -26.52 -4.60 -11.07
CA ARG A 10 -27.92 -4.59 -11.50
C ARG A 10 -28.22 -3.42 -12.43
N GLY A 11 -28.74 -3.72 -13.60
CA GLY A 11 -29.30 -2.75 -14.55
C GLY A 11 -30.78 -2.56 -14.29
N ASN A 12 -31.22 -1.31 -14.10
CA ASN A 12 -32.64 -0.97 -13.98
C ASN A 12 -33.14 -0.50 -15.35
N TYR A 13 -34.16 -1.16 -15.88
CA TYR A 13 -34.71 -0.88 -17.21
C TYR A 13 -35.97 -0.04 -17.11
N THR A 14 -36.31 0.66 -18.21
CA THR A 14 -37.48 1.54 -18.30
C THR A 14 -38.82 0.81 -18.15
N ASN A 15 -38.82 -0.52 -18.28
CA ASN A 15 -39.99 -1.38 -18.04
C ASN A 15 -40.16 -1.78 -16.55
N GLY A 16 -39.40 -1.18 -15.64
CA GLY A 16 -39.46 -1.44 -14.20
C GLY A 16 -38.81 -2.75 -13.76
N LYS A 17 -38.18 -3.51 -14.67
CA LYS A 17 -37.43 -4.72 -14.33
C LYS A 17 -35.99 -4.38 -13.99
N SER A 18 -35.44 -5.07 -13.00
CA SER A 18 -34.00 -5.07 -12.70
C SER A 18 -33.41 -6.42 -13.11
N LEU A 19 -32.33 -6.40 -13.90
CA LEU A 19 -31.59 -7.60 -14.29
C LEU A 19 -30.16 -7.54 -13.76
N VAL A 20 -29.63 -8.69 -13.36
CA VAL A 20 -28.22 -8.83 -13.02
C VAL A 20 -27.42 -8.87 -14.33
N LEU A 21 -26.49 -7.94 -14.48
CA LEU A 21 -25.64 -7.78 -15.66
C LEU A 21 -24.30 -8.52 -15.52
N GLY A 22 -23.86 -8.75 -14.29
CA GLY A 22 -22.61 -9.42 -13.97
C GLY A 22 -22.31 -9.36 -12.47
N GLN A 23 -21.17 -9.92 -12.08
CA GLN A 23 -20.69 -9.89 -10.71
C GLN A 23 -19.21 -9.53 -10.67
N VAL A 24 -18.85 -8.59 -9.79
CA VAL A 24 -17.46 -8.28 -9.47
C VAL A 24 -16.95 -9.32 -8.48
N THR A 25 -15.82 -9.97 -8.81
CA THR A 25 -15.14 -10.92 -7.93
C THR A 25 -13.96 -10.27 -7.23
N LEU A 26 -13.59 -10.80 -6.07
CA LEU A 26 -12.41 -10.37 -5.31
C LEU A 26 -11.36 -11.49 -5.31
N ALA A 27 -10.12 -11.12 -5.60
CA ALA A 27 -8.96 -11.98 -5.43
C ALA A 27 -8.38 -11.78 -4.02
N GLN A 28 -8.09 -12.88 -3.34
CA GLN A 28 -7.38 -12.86 -2.06
C GLN A 28 -6.10 -13.68 -2.19
N PHE A 29 -4.99 -13.12 -1.73
CA PHE A 29 -3.70 -13.82 -1.67
C PHE A 29 -3.47 -14.30 -0.24
N ARG A 30 -2.78 -15.43 -0.08
CA ARG A 30 -2.44 -15.97 1.24
C ARG A 30 -1.49 -15.05 1.99
N ASN A 31 -0.55 -14.42 1.29
CA ASN A 31 0.40 -13.47 1.84
C ASN A 31 0.39 -12.15 1.05
N PRO A 32 -0.38 -11.14 1.50
CA PRO A 32 -0.44 -9.84 0.81
C PRO A 32 0.90 -9.09 0.75
N GLU A 33 1.76 -9.23 1.77
CA GLU A 33 3.08 -8.59 1.82
C GLU A 33 4.05 -9.16 0.77
N GLY A 34 3.75 -10.35 0.24
CA GLY A 34 4.52 -10.97 -0.85
C GLY A 34 4.15 -10.42 -2.24
N LEU A 35 3.17 -9.54 -2.36
CA LEU A 35 2.76 -9.01 -3.66
C LEU A 35 3.79 -8.04 -4.24
N ASN A 36 4.02 -8.16 -5.55
CA ASN A 36 4.87 -7.22 -6.27
C ASN A 36 4.09 -5.95 -6.61
N ARG A 37 4.55 -4.79 -6.13
CA ARG A 37 3.95 -3.51 -6.51
C ARG A 37 4.41 -3.14 -7.93
N ILE A 38 3.47 -3.07 -8.86
CA ILE A 38 3.75 -2.72 -10.27
C ILE A 38 3.50 -1.23 -10.59
N GLY A 39 3.02 -0.45 -9.62
CA GLY A 39 2.75 0.99 -9.76
C GLY A 39 1.25 1.30 -9.78
N GLU A 40 0.87 2.58 -9.73
CA GLU A 40 -0.54 3.04 -9.82
C GLU A 40 -1.53 2.34 -8.85
N ASN A 41 -1.06 1.93 -7.66
CA ASN A 41 -1.81 1.11 -6.69
C ASN A 41 -2.19 -0.30 -7.18
N LEU A 42 -1.60 -0.76 -8.27
CA LEU A 42 -1.70 -2.12 -8.78
C LEU A 42 -0.61 -3.02 -8.17
N PHE A 43 -0.99 -4.27 -8.00
CA PHE A 43 -0.16 -5.33 -7.45
C PHE A 43 -0.25 -6.56 -8.36
N GLU A 44 0.87 -7.27 -8.47
CA GLU A 44 1.00 -8.52 -9.22
C GLU A 44 1.34 -9.66 -8.26
N GLY A 45 0.78 -10.84 -8.52
CA GLY A 45 1.09 -12.07 -7.78
C GLY A 45 2.57 -12.44 -7.92
N SER A 46 3.16 -12.93 -6.83
CA SER A 46 4.52 -13.45 -6.80
C SER A 46 4.54 -14.86 -6.20
N LEU A 47 5.69 -15.54 -6.28
CA LEU A 47 5.88 -16.81 -5.61
C LEU A 47 5.64 -16.71 -4.09
N GLU A 48 6.02 -15.58 -3.48
CA GLU A 48 5.91 -15.33 -2.04
C GLU A 48 4.49 -14.96 -1.61
N SER A 49 3.66 -14.42 -2.51
CA SER A 49 2.23 -14.15 -2.22
C SER A 49 1.37 -15.41 -2.24
N GLY A 50 1.82 -16.42 -2.98
CA GLY A 50 1.04 -17.60 -3.37
C GLY A 50 0.01 -17.28 -4.45
N ASP A 51 -0.78 -18.29 -4.83
CA ASP A 51 -1.81 -18.20 -5.87
C ASP A 51 -3.01 -17.35 -5.42
N GLU A 52 -3.66 -16.70 -6.39
CA GLU A 52 -4.88 -15.93 -6.15
C GLU A 52 -6.10 -16.82 -5.89
N ALA A 53 -6.77 -16.58 -4.77
CA ALA A 53 -8.06 -17.17 -4.48
C ALA A 53 -9.18 -16.22 -4.91
N ILE A 54 -9.75 -16.43 -6.10
CA ILE A 54 -10.84 -15.61 -6.65
C ILE A 54 -12.20 -16.16 -6.20
N ALA A 55 -13.05 -15.32 -5.61
CA ALA A 55 -14.45 -15.66 -5.36
C ALA A 55 -15.34 -14.40 -5.28
N ALA A 56 -16.64 -14.61 -5.11
CA ALA A 56 -17.58 -13.53 -4.86
C ALA A 56 -17.27 -12.80 -3.53
N PRO A 57 -17.56 -11.49 -3.43
CA PRO A 57 -17.59 -10.78 -2.16
C PRO A 57 -18.48 -11.49 -1.12
N LEU A 58 -18.22 -11.27 0.18
CA LEU A 58 -18.92 -11.93 1.29
C LEU A 58 -18.79 -13.46 1.35
N THR A 59 -17.91 -14.08 0.56
CA THR A 59 -17.61 -15.52 0.61
C THR A 59 -16.24 -15.80 1.23
N GLY A 60 -16.18 -16.74 2.17
CA GLY A 60 -14.96 -17.02 2.94
C GLY A 60 -14.54 -15.82 3.81
N SER A 61 -13.26 -15.45 3.76
CA SER A 61 -12.68 -14.30 4.48
C SER A 61 -12.74 -12.96 3.72
N ARG A 62 -13.52 -12.87 2.64
CA ARG A 62 -13.59 -11.66 1.79
C ARG A 62 -14.62 -10.66 2.32
N GLY A 63 -14.29 -9.38 2.20
CA GLY A 63 -15.18 -8.27 2.60
C GLY A 63 -16.38 -8.07 1.68
N SER A 64 -17.21 -7.08 2.02
CA SER A 64 -18.29 -6.57 1.18
C SER A 64 -17.83 -5.42 0.30
N ILE A 65 -18.49 -5.22 -0.84
CA ILE A 65 -18.31 -4.02 -1.66
C ILE A 65 -19.30 -2.94 -1.19
N ILE A 66 -18.86 -1.69 -1.11
CA ILE A 66 -19.72 -0.53 -0.77
C ILE A 66 -19.74 0.41 -1.98
N GLN A 67 -20.88 0.50 -2.65
CA GLN A 67 -21.05 1.40 -3.79
C GLN A 67 -20.98 2.87 -3.35
N GLY A 68 -20.29 3.70 -4.14
CA GLY A 68 -20.21 5.14 -3.93
C GLY A 68 -19.25 5.57 -2.81
N SER A 69 -18.49 4.63 -2.24
CA SER A 69 -17.44 4.89 -1.27
C SER A 69 -16.07 4.79 -1.94
N LEU A 70 -15.12 5.64 -1.52
CA LEU A 70 -13.71 5.55 -1.90
C LEU A 70 -12.90 5.19 -0.65
N GLU A 71 -12.03 4.18 -0.75
CA GLU A 71 -11.12 3.84 0.35
C GLU A 71 -10.06 4.94 0.50
N ALA A 72 -9.99 5.53 1.70
CA ALA A 72 -8.97 6.52 2.03
C ALA A 72 -7.64 5.83 2.36
N SER A 73 -6.54 6.53 2.13
CA SER A 73 -5.23 6.08 2.57
C SER A 73 -5.22 5.84 4.08
N ASN A 74 -4.58 4.76 4.51
CA ASN A 74 -4.36 4.43 5.92
C ASN A 74 -3.18 5.20 6.54
N VAL A 75 -2.63 6.19 5.84
CA VAL A 75 -1.41 6.93 6.22
C VAL A 75 -1.78 8.22 6.95
N ASP A 76 -1.19 8.44 8.13
CA ASP A 76 -1.25 9.73 8.83
C ASP A 76 -0.07 10.61 8.42
N LEU A 77 -0.35 11.62 7.60
CA LEU A 77 0.66 12.54 7.09
C LEU A 77 1.46 13.23 8.20
N ALA A 78 0.85 13.55 9.34
CA ALA A 78 1.55 14.25 10.42
C ALA A 78 2.66 13.38 11.02
N GLN A 79 2.39 12.08 11.21
CA GLN A 79 3.39 11.12 11.68
C GLN A 79 4.49 10.90 10.64
N GLU A 80 4.13 10.71 9.37
CA GLU A 80 5.12 10.55 8.29
C GLU A 80 6.09 11.74 8.19
N PHE A 81 5.60 12.97 8.41
CA PHE A 81 6.46 14.15 8.46
C PHE A 81 7.40 14.16 9.67
N VAL A 82 6.94 13.74 10.85
CA VAL A 82 7.77 13.64 12.05
C VAL A 82 8.87 12.59 11.85
N ASP A 83 8.53 11.45 11.26
CA ASP A 83 9.50 10.39 10.96
C ASP A 83 10.51 10.84 9.90
N LEU A 84 10.07 11.55 8.87
CA LEU A 84 10.97 12.15 7.89
C LEU A 84 11.94 13.16 8.54
N ILE A 85 11.48 14.00 9.46
CA ILE A 85 12.34 14.92 10.21
C ILE A 85 13.33 14.15 11.10
N GLN A 86 12.90 13.05 11.73
CA GLN A 86 13.79 12.20 12.53
C GLN A 86 14.89 11.58 11.65
N TYR A 87 14.53 10.99 10.51
CA TYR A 87 15.50 10.42 9.57
C TYR A 87 16.48 11.47 9.05
N GLN A 88 16.00 12.68 8.73
CA GLN A 88 16.86 13.79 8.31
C GLN A 88 17.85 14.21 9.41
N ARG A 89 17.39 14.32 10.67
CA ARG A 89 18.26 14.65 11.81
C ARG A 89 19.28 13.55 12.08
N ALA A 90 18.87 12.28 12.00
CA ALA A 90 19.76 11.14 12.15
C ALA A 90 20.86 11.14 11.07
N PHE A 91 20.48 11.40 9.81
CA PHE A 91 21.43 11.56 8.72
C PHE A 91 22.41 12.71 8.97
N GLN A 92 21.92 13.90 9.34
CA GLN A 92 22.76 15.06 9.64
C GLN A 92 23.72 14.82 10.81
N ALA A 93 23.26 14.17 11.88
CA ALA A 93 24.08 13.82 13.03
C ALA A 93 25.17 12.80 12.64
N GLY A 94 24.80 11.79 11.84
CA GLY A 94 25.73 10.82 11.28
C GLY A 94 26.80 11.50 10.40
N SER A 95 26.38 12.35 9.46
CA SER A 95 27.31 13.08 8.58
C SER A 95 28.27 13.97 9.36
N ARG A 96 27.79 14.72 10.37
CA ARG A 96 28.66 15.54 11.24
C ARG A 96 29.67 14.69 11.99
N SER A 97 29.25 13.53 12.51
CA SER A 97 30.15 12.61 13.22
C SER A 97 31.27 12.10 12.31
N VAL A 98 30.96 11.80 11.05
CA VAL A 98 31.95 11.42 10.03
C VAL A 98 32.90 12.59 9.74
N THR A 99 32.38 13.79 9.48
CA THR A 99 33.22 14.97 9.18
C THR A 99 34.15 15.34 10.33
N THR A 100 33.64 15.35 11.56
CA THR A 100 34.48 15.62 12.75
C THR A 100 35.51 14.51 12.95
N GLY A 101 35.17 13.24 12.68
CA GLY A 101 36.12 12.15 12.67
C GLY A 101 37.25 12.36 11.65
N ASP A 102 36.91 12.77 10.43
CA ASP A 102 37.88 13.06 9.37
C ASP A 102 38.80 14.25 9.72
N GLU A 103 38.26 15.29 10.36
CA GLU A 103 39.04 16.43 10.84
C GLU A 103 40.04 16.02 11.93
N LEU A 104 39.61 15.23 12.91
CA LEU A 104 40.49 14.71 13.96
C LEU A 104 41.58 13.81 13.38
N LEU A 105 41.25 12.95 12.40
CA LEU A 105 42.23 12.10 11.72
C LEU A 105 43.29 12.93 10.99
N ARG A 106 42.91 14.00 10.29
CA ARG A 106 43.86 14.91 9.64
C ARG A 106 44.78 15.59 10.66
N GLU A 107 44.24 16.03 11.78
CA GLU A 107 45.03 16.69 12.83
C GLU A 107 46.08 15.75 13.44
N VAL A 108 45.70 14.49 13.73
CA VAL A 108 46.62 13.46 14.23
C VAL A 108 47.73 13.15 13.22
N VAL A 109 47.41 13.10 11.92
CA VAL A 109 48.42 12.87 10.87
C VAL A 109 49.42 14.04 10.78
N ASN A 110 48.95 15.27 10.95
CA ASN A 110 49.80 16.47 10.92
C ASN A 110 50.69 16.62 12.16
N LEU A 111 50.28 16.07 13.32
CA LEU A 111 51.06 16.03 14.56
C LEU A 111 52.27 15.07 14.52
N LYS A 112 52.34 14.16 13.53
CA LYS A 112 53.44 13.19 13.39
C LYS A 112 54.66 13.76 12.63
N ARG A 113 54.77 15.08 12.48
CA ARG A 113 55.94 15.78 11.91
C ARG A 113 56.76 16.49 12.98
#